data_AF-A0A931SY84-F1
#
_entry.id   AF-A0A931SY84-F1
#
_cell.length_a   1.000
_cell.length_b   1.000
_cell.length_c   1.000
_cell.angle_alpha   90.00
_cell.angle_beta   90.00
_cell.angle_gamma   90.00
#
_symmetry.space_group_name_H-M   'P 1'
#
loop_
_entity.id
_entity.type
_entity.pdbx_description
1 polymer ?
#
loop_
_entity_poly.entity_id
_entity_poly.type
_entity_poly.pdbx_seq_one_letter_code
_entity_poly.pdbx_strand_id
1 'polypeptide(L)'
;NRRPGVNYANYANPEYDRLFDEMKGMSNQGEEGEKRRQIIARMVRILEEDCPWVPNFHPESYSLVHSWCGGVKLHGPANNLLKYARVDPERRAKLRGEWNRPNYPAVWWSLGILAAGFLPAWWVAFRRGR
;
A
#
# COMPACT_ATOMS: atom_id res chain seq x y z
N ASN A 1 0.68 -21.31 23.41
CA ASN A 1 0.30 -19.88 23.47
C ASN A 1 -1.22 -19.77 23.72
N ARG A 2 -1.69 -19.22 24.86
CA ARG A 2 -3.14 -19.03 25.17
C ARG A 2 -3.45 -17.52 25.25
N ARG A 3 -4.71 -17.12 25.05
CA ARG A 3 -5.10 -15.70 25.15
C ARG A 3 -4.75 -15.12 26.53
N PRO A 4 -4.34 -13.83 26.61
CA PRO A 4 -4.18 -12.88 25.49
C PRO A 4 -2.86 -13.10 24.71
N GLY A 5 -2.96 -13.25 23.38
CA GLY A 5 -1.81 -13.51 22.49
C GLY A 5 -2.22 -13.54 21.00
N VAL A 6 -1.24 -13.66 20.10
CA VAL A 6 -1.46 -13.61 18.62
C VAL A 6 -2.20 -14.83 18.04
N ASN A 7 -2.43 -15.87 18.85
CA ASN A 7 -3.19 -17.05 18.45
C ASN A 7 -4.70 -16.80 18.62
N TYR A 8 -5.35 -16.29 17.56
CA TYR A 8 -6.79 -16.00 17.61
C TYR A 8 -7.67 -17.24 17.49
N ALA A 9 -7.17 -18.35 16.92
CA ALA A 9 -7.88 -19.62 16.79
C ALA A 9 -8.03 -20.37 18.13
N ASN A 10 -7.25 -20.00 19.15
CA ASN A 10 -7.06 -20.78 20.38
C ASN A 10 -6.60 -22.23 20.11
N TYR A 11 -5.98 -22.47 18.95
CA TYR A 11 -5.52 -23.79 18.54
C TYR A 11 -4.25 -24.18 19.32
N ALA A 12 -4.16 -25.43 19.75
CA ALA A 12 -3.01 -25.96 20.47
C ALA A 12 -2.80 -27.43 20.07
N ASN A 13 -1.61 -27.73 19.54
CA ASN A 13 -1.21 -29.07 19.13
C ASN A 13 0.20 -29.35 19.68
N PRO A 14 0.37 -30.33 20.60
CA PRO A 14 1.67 -30.62 21.21
C PRO A 14 2.76 -31.04 20.22
N GLU A 15 2.38 -31.71 19.13
CA GLU A 15 3.33 -32.11 18.08
C GLU A 15 3.81 -30.88 17.31
N TYR A 16 2.89 -29.98 16.96
CA TYR A 16 3.25 -28.71 16.32
C TYR A 16 4.20 -27.89 17.20
N ASP A 17 3.90 -27.77 18.50
CA ASP A 17 4.73 -27.03 19.46
C ASP A 17 6.15 -27.61 19.55
N ARG A 18 6.29 -28.95 19.58
CA ARG A 18 7.59 -29.63 19.59
C ARG A 18 8.38 -29.35 18.31
N LEU A 19 7.74 -29.45 17.14
CA LEU A 19 8.38 -29.20 15.84
C LEU A 19 8.82 -27.74 15.72
N PHE A 20 8.01 -26.80 16.20
CA PHE A 20 8.36 -25.38 16.23
C PHE A 20 9.58 -25.13 17.13
N ASP A 21 9.63 -25.73 18.32
CA ASP A 21 10.75 -25.57 19.25
C ASP A 21 12.07 -26.13 18.69
N GLU A 22 12.02 -27.24 17.96
CA GLU A 22 13.16 -27.78 17.22
C GLU A 22 13.60 -26.82 16.10
N MET A 23 12.64 -26.30 15.33
CA MET A 23 12.91 -25.51 14.13
C MET A 23 13.36 -24.08 14.43
N LYS A 24 12.84 -23.41 15.47
CA LYS A 24 12.94 -21.94 15.63
C LYS A 24 14.37 -21.39 15.61
N GLY A 25 15.37 -22.15 16.06
CA GLY A 25 16.78 -21.75 16.10
C GLY A 25 17.62 -22.20 14.90
N MET A 26 17.06 -22.99 13.98
CA MET A 26 17.82 -23.59 12.89
C MET A 26 18.21 -22.59 11.80
N SER A 27 19.39 -22.75 11.23
CA SER A 27 19.84 -22.01 10.06
C SER A 27 18.95 -22.24 8.84
N ASN A 28 18.88 -21.24 7.96
CA ASN A 28 18.22 -21.35 6.64
C ASN A 28 19.18 -21.85 5.53
N GLN A 29 20.44 -22.17 5.85
CA GLN A 29 21.47 -22.48 4.86
C GLN A 29 21.97 -23.92 4.97
N GLY A 30 22.45 -24.46 3.84
CA GLY A 30 23.06 -25.78 3.75
C GLY A 30 22.11 -26.92 4.14
N GLU A 31 22.69 -28.00 4.68
CA GLU A 31 21.94 -29.18 5.13
C GLU A 31 20.96 -28.88 6.27
N GLU A 32 21.30 -27.93 7.14
CA GLU A 32 20.43 -27.50 8.23
C GLU A 32 19.19 -26.79 7.70
N GLY A 33 19.34 -25.95 6.67
CA GLY A 33 18.21 -25.31 5.98
C GLY A 33 17.26 -26.33 5.34
N GLU A 34 17.79 -27.41 4.78
CA GLU A 34 16.98 -28.49 4.21
C GLU A 34 16.20 -29.26 5.30
N LYS A 35 16.83 -29.56 6.44
CA LYS A 35 16.14 -30.16 7.60
C LYS A 35 15.05 -29.24 8.14
N ARG A 36 15.35 -27.93 8.25
CA ARG A 36 14.38 -26.90 8.64
C ARG A 36 13.16 -26.89 7.72
N ARG A 37 13.38 -26.97 6.39
CA ARG A 37 12.31 -27.04 5.39
C ARG A 37 11.41 -28.26 5.58
N GLN A 38 12.01 -29.43 5.88
CA GLN A 38 11.26 -30.66 6.13
C GLN A 38 10.40 -30.57 7.40
N ILE A 39 10.93 -29.96 8.47
CA ILE A 39 10.15 -29.70 9.69
C ILE A 39 8.97 -28.77 9.39
N ILE A 40 9.21 -27.67 8.67
CA ILE A 40 8.15 -26.74 8.25
C ILE A 40 7.08 -27.47 7.43
N ALA A 41 7.45 -28.33 6.50
CA ALA A 41 6.49 -29.10 5.71
C ALA A 41 5.60 -29.99 6.58
N ARG A 42 6.15 -30.64 7.62
CA ARG A 42 5.36 -31.41 8.59
C ARG A 42 4.41 -30.52 9.39
N MET A 43 4.88 -29.37 9.84
CA MET A 43 4.04 -28.41 10.57
C MET A 43 2.89 -27.88 9.72
N VAL A 44 3.14 -27.57 8.44
CA VAL A 44 2.10 -27.14 7.49
C VAL A 44 1.05 -28.24 7.32
N ARG A 45 1.48 -29.50 7.15
CA ARG A 45 0.56 -30.63 7.02
C ARG A 45 -0.36 -30.80 8.23
N ILE A 46 0.16 -30.64 9.45
CA ILE A 46 -0.66 -30.65 10.68
C ILE A 46 -1.75 -29.56 10.61
N LEU A 47 -1.40 -28.35 10.17
CA LEU A 47 -2.36 -27.26 10.05
C LEU A 47 -3.38 -27.48 8.92
N GLU A 48 -2.99 -28.14 7.82
CA GLU A 48 -3.89 -28.52 6.73
C GLU A 48 -4.90 -29.58 7.17
N GLU A 49 -4.44 -30.58 7.94
CA GLU A 49 -5.29 -31.66 8.47
C GLU A 49 -6.25 -31.15 9.57
N ASP A 50 -5.75 -30.35 10.52
CA ASP A 50 -6.55 -29.83 11.63
C ASP A 50 -7.41 -28.61 11.24
N CYS A 51 -7.04 -27.91 10.17
CA CYS A 51 -7.71 -26.71 9.62
C CYS A 51 -8.19 -25.70 10.69
N PRO A 52 -7.32 -25.24 11.61
CA PRO A 52 -7.73 -24.27 12.63
C PRO A 52 -8.09 -22.90 12.04
N TRP A 53 -7.62 -22.63 10.83
CA TRP A 53 -8.00 -21.52 9.96
C TRP A 53 -8.20 -22.02 8.55
N VAL A 54 -9.08 -21.35 7.81
CA VAL A 54 -9.26 -21.55 6.36
C VAL A 54 -8.36 -20.54 5.63
N PRO A 55 -7.27 -20.96 4.98
CA PRO A 55 -6.47 -20.06 4.15
C PRO A 55 -7.31 -19.58 2.96
N ASN A 56 -7.28 -18.28 2.67
CA ASN A 56 -8.09 -17.69 1.60
C ASN A 56 -7.26 -17.42 0.34
N PHE A 57 -6.36 -16.43 0.42
CA PHE A 57 -5.49 -16.07 -0.71
C PHE A 57 -4.20 -15.40 -0.24
N HIS A 58 -3.20 -15.36 -1.13
CA HIS A 58 -1.97 -14.61 -0.94
C HIS A 58 -2.08 -13.27 -1.70
N PRO A 59 -2.18 -12.11 -1.01
CA PRO A 59 -2.32 -10.83 -1.68
C PRO A 59 -1.04 -10.43 -2.41
N GLU A 60 -1.17 -9.95 -3.64
CA GLU A 60 -0.12 -9.20 -4.31
C GLU A 60 -0.27 -7.71 -4.02
N SER A 61 0.83 -7.06 -3.65
CA SER A 61 0.86 -5.64 -3.35
C SER A 61 1.61 -4.88 -4.43
N TYR A 62 0.92 -3.93 -5.04
CA TYR A 62 1.49 -3.02 -6.04
C TYR A 62 1.61 -1.63 -5.44
N SER A 63 2.60 -0.86 -5.89
CA SER A 63 2.68 0.56 -5.54
C SER A 63 3.24 1.36 -6.69
N LEU A 64 2.66 2.54 -6.89
CA LEU A 64 3.11 3.48 -7.90
C LEU A 64 4.05 4.49 -7.25
N VAL A 65 5.24 4.60 -7.83
CA VAL A 65 6.26 5.54 -7.42
C VAL A 65 6.57 6.43 -8.60
N HIS A 66 6.54 7.75 -8.38
CA HIS A 66 6.91 8.69 -9.44
C HIS A 66 8.36 8.47 -9.86
N SER A 67 8.66 8.74 -11.13
CA SER A 67 10.02 8.56 -11.68
C SER A 67 11.08 9.49 -11.07
N TRP A 68 10.66 10.54 -10.34
CA TRP A 68 11.53 11.41 -9.55
C TRP A 68 11.72 10.94 -8.11
N CYS A 69 11.10 9.84 -7.68
CA CYS A 69 11.29 9.25 -6.36
C CYS A 69 12.23 8.04 -6.47
N GLY A 70 13.31 8.03 -5.70
CA GLY A 70 14.32 6.97 -5.69
C GLY A 70 14.57 6.41 -4.29
N GLY A 71 15.26 5.26 -4.20
CA GLY A 71 15.60 4.63 -2.93
C GLY A 71 14.41 4.03 -2.16
N VAL A 72 13.28 3.84 -2.86
CA VAL A 72 12.10 3.17 -2.31
C VAL A 72 12.19 1.67 -2.63
N LYS A 73 12.46 0.85 -1.63
CA LYS A 73 12.31 -0.61 -1.71
C LYS A 73 11.14 -1.01 -0.83
N LEU A 74 10.03 -1.36 -1.46
CA LEU A 74 8.83 -1.83 -0.77
C LEU A 74 9.08 -3.27 -0.34
N HIS A 75 9.11 -3.48 0.97
CA HIS A 75 9.31 -4.78 1.57
C HIS A 75 8.27 -4.93 2.69
N GLY A 76 7.48 -6.00 2.69
CA GLY A 76 6.31 -6.13 3.55
C GLY A 76 6.57 -5.85 5.04
N PRO A 77 7.64 -6.43 5.64
CA PRO A 77 8.03 -6.13 7.02
C PRO A 77 8.65 -4.75 7.30
N ALA A 78 9.00 -3.96 6.28
CA ALA A 78 9.79 -2.74 6.46
C ALA A 78 8.90 -1.50 6.65
N ASN A 79 8.88 -0.97 7.87
CA ASN A 79 8.09 0.22 8.20
C ASN A 79 8.84 1.56 7.96
N ASN A 80 10.12 1.52 7.56
CA ASN A 80 11.01 2.69 7.51
C ASN A 80 11.34 3.15 6.09
N LEU A 81 10.32 3.31 5.24
CA LEU A 81 10.50 3.67 3.83
C LEU A 81 11.14 5.06 3.64
N LEU A 82 10.91 6.00 4.56
CA LEU A 82 11.40 7.38 4.44
C LEU A 82 12.92 7.52 4.61
N LYS A 83 13.57 6.64 5.38
CA LYS A 83 15.01 6.74 5.68
C LYS A 83 15.88 6.73 4.42
N TYR A 84 15.43 6.02 3.39
CA TYR A 84 16.16 5.84 2.13
C TYR A 84 15.49 6.53 0.94
N ALA A 85 14.32 7.15 1.17
CA ALA A 85 13.60 7.86 0.13
C ALA A 85 14.39 9.08 -0.32
N ARG A 86 14.53 9.24 -1.64
CA ARG A 86 15.16 10.39 -2.30
C ARG A 86 14.19 10.98 -3.31
N VAL A 87 14.28 12.29 -3.51
CA VAL A 87 13.48 13.02 -4.49
C VAL A 87 14.42 13.79 -5.41
N ASP A 88 14.23 13.67 -6.71
CA ASP A 88 14.85 14.50 -7.74
C ASP A 88 13.98 15.75 -7.96
N PRO A 89 14.39 16.93 -7.45
CA PRO A 89 13.58 18.14 -7.55
C PRO A 89 13.48 18.68 -8.98
N GLU A 90 14.52 18.52 -9.80
CA GLU A 90 14.56 19.04 -11.17
C GLU A 90 13.61 18.25 -12.07
N ARG A 91 13.70 16.91 -12.01
CA ARG A 91 12.79 16.03 -12.74
C ARG A 91 11.34 16.23 -12.30
N ARG A 92 11.11 16.43 -11.00
CA ARG A 92 9.78 16.73 -10.46
C ARG A 92 9.24 18.05 -11.01
N ALA A 93 10.05 19.12 -11.04
CA ALA A 93 9.63 20.41 -11.55
C ALA A 93 9.26 20.34 -13.05
N LYS A 94 10.11 19.69 -13.85
CA LYS A 94 9.88 19.48 -15.28
C LYS A 94 8.57 18.73 -15.55
N LEU A 95 8.41 17.53 -14.98
CA LEU A 95 7.24 16.70 -15.24
C LEU A 95 5.94 17.31 -14.69
N ARG A 96 6.00 18.07 -13.59
CA ARG A 96 4.84 18.86 -13.14
C ARG A 96 4.42 19.91 -14.16
N GLY A 97 5.37 20.61 -14.79
CA GLY A 97 5.06 21.59 -15.84
C GLY A 97 4.47 20.94 -17.10
N GLU A 98 4.86 19.71 -17.41
CA GLU A 98 4.32 18.95 -18.53
C GLU A 98 2.92 18.40 -18.24
N TRP A 99 2.71 17.80 -17.06
CA TRP A 99 1.48 17.07 -16.73
C TRP A 99 0.38 17.93 -16.15
N ASN A 100 0.71 18.98 -15.40
CA ASN A 100 -0.28 19.80 -14.67
C ASN A 100 -0.62 21.09 -15.42
N ARG A 101 -0.78 21.02 -16.75
CA ARG A 101 -1.24 22.18 -17.53
C ARG A 101 -2.71 22.46 -17.22
N PRO A 102 -3.08 23.69 -16.82
CA PRO A 102 -4.47 24.03 -16.58
C PRO A 102 -5.30 23.81 -17.85
N ASN A 103 -6.52 23.32 -17.69
CA ASN A 103 -7.51 23.31 -18.78
C ASN A 103 -8.05 24.73 -18.97
N TYR A 104 -7.26 25.59 -19.63
CA TYR A 104 -7.62 26.99 -19.87
C TYR A 104 -8.99 27.15 -20.52
N PRO A 105 -9.39 26.34 -21.53
CA PRO A 105 -10.76 26.41 -22.05
C PRO A 105 -11.83 26.25 -20.97
N ALA A 106 -11.73 25.26 -20.09
CA ALA A 106 -12.68 25.06 -19.01
C ALA A 106 -12.71 26.24 -18.02
N VAL A 107 -11.53 26.82 -17.72
CA VAL A 107 -11.44 28.03 -16.89
C VAL A 107 -12.16 29.20 -17.55
N TRP A 108 -11.91 29.45 -18.84
CA TRP A 108 -12.54 30.55 -19.57
C TRP A 108 -14.04 30.39 -19.71
N TRP A 109 -14.53 29.17 -19.97
CA TRP A 109 -15.96 28.88 -19.96
C TRP A 109 -16.59 29.15 -18.60
N SER A 110 -15.94 28.72 -17.52
CA SER A 110 -16.44 28.96 -16.16
C SER A 110 -16.53 30.46 -15.84
N LEU A 111 -15.50 31.23 -16.22
CA LEU A 111 -15.49 32.70 -16.05
C LEU A 111 -16.56 33.38 -16.93
N GLY A 112 -16.76 32.89 -18.16
CA GLY A 112 -17.78 33.40 -19.07
C GLY A 112 -19.19 33.19 -18.55
N ILE A 113 -19.50 31.99 -18.03
CA ILE A 113 -20.79 31.68 -17.39
C ILE A 113 -21.00 32.58 -16.17
N LEU A 114 -19.97 32.74 -15.34
CA LEU A 114 -20.02 33.60 -14.17
C LEU A 114 -20.34 35.05 -14.58
N ALA A 115 -19.64 35.59 -15.58
CA ALA A 115 -19.87 36.94 -16.10
C ALA A 115 -21.28 37.09 -16.72
N ALA A 116 -21.73 36.07 -17.46
CA ALA A 116 -23.08 36.05 -18.04
C ALA A 116 -24.18 36.09 -16.97
N GLY A 117 -23.97 35.44 -15.83
CA GLY A 117 -24.87 35.50 -14.67
C GLY A 117 -25.06 36.92 -14.11
N PHE A 118 -24.08 37.81 -14.28
CA PHE A 118 -24.18 39.22 -13.86
C PHE A 118 -24.86 40.13 -14.89
N LEU A 119 -25.05 39.67 -16.14
CA LEU A 119 -25.66 40.49 -17.21
C LEU A 119 -27.07 41.01 -16.87
N PRO A 120 -28.00 40.23 -16.27
CA PRO A 120 -29.32 40.73 -15.93
C PRO A 120 -29.28 41.87 -14.90
N ALA A 121 -28.44 41.72 -13.87
CA ALA A 121 -28.27 42.75 -12.84
C ALA A 121 -27.71 44.05 -13.42
N TRP A 122 -26.68 43.94 -14.27
CA TRP A 122 -26.11 45.07 -14.97
C TRP A 122 -27.12 45.76 -15.89
N TRP A 123 -27.89 44.98 -16.66
CA TRP A 123 -28.90 45.52 -17.57
C TRP A 123 -30.04 46.28 -16.86
N VAL A 124 -30.50 45.77 -15.71
CA VAL A 124 -31.49 46.48 -14.88
C VAL A 124 -30.92 47.77 -14.32
N ALA A 125 -29.68 47.76 -13.81
CA ALA A 125 -29.02 48.96 -13.32
C ALA A 125 -28.83 50.01 -14.43
N PHE A 126 -28.42 49.59 -15.63
CA PHE A 126 -28.18 50.49 -16.76
C PHE A 126 -29.48 51.11 -17.32
N ARG A 127 -30.60 50.39 -17.26
CA ARG A 127 -31.92 50.91 -17.66
C ARG A 127 -32.54 51.89 -16.66
N ARG A 128 -32.18 51.81 -15.38
CA ARG A 128 -32.68 52.74 -14.34
C ARG A 128 -31.93 54.06 -14.28
N GLY A 129 -30.73 54.13 -14.87
CA GLY A 129 -29.90 55.33 -14.93
C GLY A 129 -30.07 56.19 -16.19
N ARG A 130 -30.99 55.83 -17.09
CA ARG A 130 -31.50 56.69 -18.17
C ARG A 130 -32.94 57.05 -17.87
#